data_AF-A0A6P6W333-F1
#
_entry.id   AF-A0A6P6W333-F1
#
_cell.length_a   1.000
_cell.length_b   1.000
_cell.length_c   1.000
_cell.angle_alpha   90.00
_cell.angle_beta   90.00
_cell.angle_gamma   90.00
#
_symmetry.space_group_name_H-M   'P 1'
#
loop_
_entity.id
_entity.type
_entity.pdbx_description
1 polymer ?
#
loop_
_entity_poly.entity_id
_entity_poly.type
_entity_poly.pdbx_seq_one_letter_code
_entity_poly.pdbx_strand_id
1 'polypeptide(L)'
;MRLIENPLDKHLPLNSLKIGLSFSSSKAVNLRDYVTTISNDCTLVFIIDAMAHGKIDTEHTDDLISVSSLPLSARVCVRHVCCELERQWEIL
;
A
#
# COMPACT_ATOMS: atom_id res chain seq x y z
N MET A 1 -9.64 5.54 -19.56
CA MET A 1 -10.25 5.11 -18.28
C MET A 1 -11.48 4.27 -18.60
N ARG A 2 -11.63 3.09 -17.99
CA ARG A 2 -12.77 2.19 -18.21
C ARG A 2 -13.34 1.80 -16.84
N LEU A 3 -14.66 1.80 -16.71
CA LEU A 3 -15.34 1.24 -15.54
C LEU A 3 -15.26 -0.30 -15.59
N ILE A 4 -14.84 -0.92 -14.48
CA ILE A 4 -14.75 -2.37 -14.31
C ILE A 4 -15.63 -2.80 -13.12
N GLU A 5 -16.09 -4.05 -13.13
CA GLU A 5 -16.98 -4.58 -12.10
C GLU A 5 -16.23 -5.01 -10.84
N ASN A 6 -16.85 -4.88 -9.68
CA ASN A 6 -16.34 -5.41 -8.42
C ASN A 6 -16.46 -6.94 -8.34
N PRO A 7 -15.69 -7.60 -7.43
CA PRO A 7 -14.70 -7.03 -6.51
C PRO A 7 -13.32 -6.81 -7.17
N LEU A 8 -12.51 -5.95 -6.53
CA LEU A 8 -11.15 -5.60 -6.95
C LEU A 8 -10.28 -6.84 -7.22
N ASP A 9 -10.39 -7.86 -6.36
CA ASP A 9 -9.59 -9.09 -6.39
C ASP A 9 -9.67 -9.85 -7.73
N LYS A 10 -10.76 -9.70 -8.51
CA LYS A 10 -10.90 -10.32 -9.84
C LYS A 10 -9.92 -9.77 -10.88
N HIS A 11 -9.35 -8.59 -10.62
CA HIS A 11 -8.50 -7.86 -11.58
C HIS A 11 -7.03 -7.81 -11.16
N LEU A 12 -6.71 -8.32 -9.97
CA LEU A 12 -5.35 -8.37 -9.46
C LEU A 12 -4.68 -9.70 -9.86
N PRO A 13 -3.35 -9.73 -10.03
CA PRO A 13 -2.61 -10.98 -10.19
C PRO A 13 -2.86 -11.94 -9.02
N LEU A 14 -2.84 -13.26 -9.27
CA LEU A 14 -3.11 -14.30 -8.26
C LEU A 14 -2.21 -14.20 -7.01
N ASN A 15 -0.96 -13.78 -7.16
CA ASN A 15 -0.01 -13.67 -6.05
C ASN A 15 0.14 -12.22 -5.54
N SER A 16 -1.00 -11.52 -5.40
CA SER A 16 -1.00 -10.14 -4.93
C SER A 16 -1.05 -10.07 -3.40
N LEU A 17 -0.14 -9.30 -2.81
CA LEU A 17 -0.15 -8.92 -1.41
C LEU A 17 -0.71 -7.50 -1.28
N LYS A 18 -1.90 -7.38 -0.69
CA LYS A 18 -2.67 -6.13 -0.56
C LYS A 18 -2.37 -5.47 0.78
N ILE A 19 -1.70 -4.32 0.74
CA ILE A 19 -1.16 -3.62 1.90
C ILE A 19 -1.91 -2.30 2.06
N GLY A 20 -2.69 -2.17 3.12
CA GLY A 20 -3.35 -0.92 3.49
C GLY A 20 -2.38 0.02 4.23
N LEU A 21 -2.40 1.30 3.87
CA LEU A 21 -1.73 2.35 4.66
C LEU A 21 -2.74 3.05 5.56
N SER A 22 -2.51 2.97 6.87
CA SER A 22 -3.36 3.62 7.86
C SER A 22 -2.55 4.21 9.01
N PHE A 23 -2.76 5.50 9.27
CA PHE A 23 -2.16 6.20 10.42
C PHE A 23 -2.54 5.54 11.75
N SER A 24 -3.76 5.01 11.87
CA SER A 24 -4.24 4.37 13.10
C SER A 24 -3.84 2.90 13.23
N SER A 25 -3.04 2.35 12.31
CA SER A 25 -2.54 0.98 12.45
C SER A 25 -1.57 0.89 13.63
N SER A 26 -1.71 -0.16 14.45
CA SER A 26 -0.76 -0.47 15.52
C SER A 26 0.59 -0.98 14.99
N LYS A 27 0.64 -1.40 13.72
CA LYS A 27 1.85 -1.93 13.07
C LYS A 27 2.62 -0.80 12.40
N ALA A 28 3.39 -0.06 13.19
CA ALA A 28 4.33 0.93 12.69
C ALA A 28 5.56 0.24 12.07
N VAL A 29 5.89 0.56 10.83
CA VAL A 29 7.01 -0.06 10.10
C VAL A 29 7.87 0.98 9.40
N ASN A 30 9.16 0.70 9.29
CA ASN A 30 9.98 1.33 8.27
C ASN A 30 9.59 0.73 6.91
N LEU A 31 9.11 1.56 5.98
CA LEU A 31 8.62 1.09 4.69
C LEU A 31 9.71 0.37 3.89
N ARG A 32 10.96 0.83 3.96
CA ARG A 32 12.09 0.20 3.25
C ARG A 32 12.30 -1.23 3.74
N ASP A 33 12.45 -1.39 5.06
CA ASP A 33 12.68 -2.69 5.67
C ASP A 33 11.49 -3.62 5.39
N TYR A 34 10.27 -3.10 5.48
CA TYR A 34 9.05 -3.84 5.19
C TYR A 34 9.04 -4.41 3.77
N VAL A 35 9.29 -3.59 2.75
CA VAL A 35 9.21 -4.09 1.36
C VAL A 35 10.36 -5.06 1.04
N THR A 36 11.54 -4.88 1.64
CA THR A 36 12.66 -5.83 1.48
C THR A 36 12.41 -7.22 2.08
N THR A 37 11.45 -7.35 3.00
CA THR A 37 11.09 -8.65 3.59
C THR A 37 10.14 -9.47 2.72
N ILE A 38 9.56 -8.86 1.69
CA ILE A 38 8.55 -9.48 0.84
C ILE A 38 9.24 -10.19 -0.33
N SER A 39 8.78 -11.40 -0.66
CA SER A 39 9.31 -12.18 -1.79
C SER A 39 9.12 -11.44 -3.11
N ASN A 40 10.13 -11.51 -3.99
CA ASN A 40 10.06 -10.97 -5.35
C ASN A 40 9.01 -11.66 -6.23
N ASP A 41 8.53 -12.85 -5.83
CA ASP A 41 7.48 -13.56 -6.56
C ASP A 41 6.08 -12.97 -6.30
N CYS A 42 5.93 -12.09 -5.31
CA CYS A 42 4.67 -11.47 -4.95
C CYS A 42 4.47 -10.12 -5.64
N THR A 43 3.25 -9.86 -6.13
CA THR A 43 2.85 -8.54 -6.61
C THR A 43 2.41 -7.67 -5.44
N LEU A 44 3.03 -6.51 -5.27
CA LEU A 44 2.65 -5.57 -4.21
C LEU A 44 1.48 -4.69 -4.66
N VAL A 45 0.42 -4.64 -3.85
CA VAL A 45 -0.74 -3.78 -4.09
C VAL A 45 -0.93 -2.88 -2.88
N PHE A 46 -0.61 -1.59 -3.01
CA PHE A 46 -0.81 -0.62 -1.92
C PHE A 46 -2.19 0.02 -2.01
N ILE A 47 -3.00 -0.13 -0.97
CA ILE A 47 -4.31 0.49 -0.84
C ILE A 47 -4.12 1.77 -0.02
N ILE A 48 -4.34 2.90 -0.68
CA ILE A 48 -4.15 4.24 -0.11
C ILE A 48 -5.49 4.96 -0.20
N ASP A 49 -6.00 5.38 0.94
CA ASP A 49 -7.24 6.13 1.01
C ASP A 49 -7.05 7.55 0.44
N ALA A 50 -8.01 7.98 -0.39
CA ALA A 50 -8.04 9.31 -1.01
C ALA A 50 -9.09 10.24 -0.39
N MET A 51 -9.76 9.82 0.69
CA MET A 51 -10.74 10.61 1.41
C MET A 51 -10.09 11.70 2.28
N ALA A 52 -10.78 12.83 2.47
CA ALA A 52 -10.31 13.92 3.34
C ALA A 52 -10.34 13.54 4.83
N HIS A 53 -11.37 12.78 5.23
CA HIS A 53 -11.53 12.23 6.56
C HIS A 53 -12.19 10.86 6.40
N GLY A 54 -11.71 9.86 7.13
CA GLY A 54 -12.21 8.50 7.00
C GLY A 54 -11.21 7.50 7.54
N LYS A 55 -11.61 6.23 7.44
CA LYS A 55 -10.72 5.10 7.66
C LYS A 55 -10.76 4.27 6.39
N ILE A 56 -9.60 3.73 6.03
CA ILE A 56 -9.48 2.75 4.97
C ILE A 56 -10.36 1.54 5.27
N ASP A 57 -11.02 1.04 4.23
CA ASP A 57 -11.72 -0.23 4.27
C ASP A 57 -10.69 -1.38 4.28
N THR A 58 -10.73 -2.20 5.32
CA THR A 58 -9.78 -3.30 5.53
C THR A 58 -10.28 -4.63 4.98
N GLU A 59 -11.50 -4.71 4.43
CA GLU A 59 -12.05 -5.98 3.94
C GLU A 59 -11.22 -6.60 2.80
N HIS A 60 -10.49 -5.77 2.04
CA HIS A 60 -9.64 -6.21 0.93
C HIS A 60 -8.13 -6.09 1.21
N THR A 61 -7.72 -5.81 2.46
CA THR A 61 -6.30 -5.70 2.83
C THR A 61 -5.83 -7.00 3.48
N ASP A 62 -4.68 -7.51 3.06
CA ASP A 62 -4.00 -8.65 3.70
C ASP A 62 -3.15 -8.18 4.90
N ASP A 63 -2.63 -6.96 4.84
CA ASP A 63 -1.86 -6.34 5.92
C ASP A 63 -2.20 -4.85 6.03
N LEU A 64 -2.08 -4.28 7.22
CA LEU A 64 -2.39 -2.88 7.50
C LEU A 64 -1.25 -2.25 8.28
N ILE A 65 -0.52 -1.32 7.69
CA ILE A 65 0.69 -0.73 8.26
C ILE A 65 0.57 0.78 8.44
N SER A 66 1.33 1.32 9.39
CA SER A 66 1.58 2.75 9.53
C SER A 66 3.04 3.03 9.18
N VAL A 67 3.27 3.94 8.23
CA VAL A 67 4.62 4.31 7.75
C VAL A 67 5.12 5.62 8.34
N SER A 68 4.33 6.24 9.22
CA SER A 68 4.61 7.56 9.79
C SER A 68 3.89 7.72 11.13
N SER A 69 4.55 8.36 12.09
CA SER A 69 3.95 8.78 13.36
C SER A 69 3.06 10.02 13.25
N LEU A 70 2.97 10.61 12.05
CA LEU A 70 2.10 11.74 11.73
C LEU A 70 1.10 11.36 10.63
N PRO A 71 -0.12 11.95 10.64
CA PRO A 71 -1.08 11.77 9.56
C PRO A 71 -0.52 12.37 8.27
N LEU A 72 -0.48 11.55 7.22
CA LEU A 72 0.01 11.94 5.91
C LEU A 72 -1.16 12.10 4.94
N SER A 73 -1.02 13.04 4.00
CA SER A 73 -1.93 13.09 2.85
C SER A 73 -1.69 11.91 1.91
N ALA A 74 -2.72 11.48 1.18
CA ALA A 74 -2.63 10.42 0.19
C ALA A 74 -1.46 10.62 -0.80
N ARG A 75 -1.23 11.87 -1.24
CA ARG A 75 -0.10 12.24 -2.11
C ARG A 75 1.26 11.91 -1.48
N VAL A 76 1.43 12.19 -0.19
CA VAL A 76 2.70 11.91 0.51
C VAL A 76 2.86 10.41 0.70
N CYS A 77 1.79 9.68 1.03
CA CYS A 77 1.81 8.21 1.09
C CYS A 77 2.24 7.58 -0.25
N VAL A 78 1.62 7.99 -1.37
CA VAL A 78 1.99 7.51 -2.71
C VAL A 78 3.45 7.81 -3.00
N ARG A 79 3.92 9.03 -2.71
CA ARG A 79 5.34 9.38 -2.90
C ARG A 79 6.28 8.49 -2.09
N HIS A 80 5.97 8.22 -0.82
CA HIS A 80 6.79 7.33 0.01
C HIS A 80 6.86 5.92 -0.60
N VAL A 81 5.73 5.38 -1.06
CA VAL A 81 5.67 4.07 -1.71
C VAL A 81 6.49 4.05 -3.00
N CYS A 82 6.26 4.99 -3.91
CA CYS A 82 6.98 5.04 -5.18
C CYS A 82 8.48 5.19 -4.97
N CYS A 83 8.92 6.13 -4.14
CA CYS A 83 10.36 6.34 -3.91
C CYS A 83 11.05 5.14 -3.26
N GLU A 84 10.40 4.42 -2.34
CA GLU A 84 11.02 3.21 -1.77
C GLU A 84 11.05 2.04 -2.76
N LEU A 85 10.02 1.88 -3.60
CA LEU A 85 10.03 0.88 -4.67
C LEU A 85 11.07 1.19 -5.76
N GLU A 86 11.18 2.45 -6.18
CA GLU A 86 12.22 2.91 -7.12
C GLU A 86 13.61 2.57 -6.59
N ARG A 87 13.88 2.80 -5.30
CA ARG A 87 15.15 2.46 -4.66
C ARG A 87 15.39 0.96 -4.57
N GLN A 88 14.36 0.17 -4.30
CA GLN A 88 14.48 -1.30 -4.23
C GLN A 88 14.74 -1.92 -5.60
N TRP A 89 14.14 -1.37 -6.66
CA TRP A 89 14.28 -1.86 -8.02
C TRP A 89 15.38 -1.16 -8.81
N GLU A 90 16.16 -0.29 -8.17
CA GLU A 90 17.26 0.47 -8.79
C GLU A 90 16.81 1.28 -10.02
N ILE A 91 15.59 1.84 -9.96
CA ILE A 91 15.01 2.71 -10.98
C ILE A 91 15.40 4.17 -10.66
N LEU A 92 15.98 4.85 -11.65
CA LEU A 92 16.44 6.26 -11.58
C LEU A 92 15.40 7.25 -12.13
#